data_AF-A0A1B6KXM1-F1
#
_entry.id   AF-A0A1B6KXM1-F1
#
_cell.length_a   1.000
_cell.length_b   1.000
_cell.length_c   1.000
_cell.angle_alpha   90.00
_cell.angle_beta   90.00
_cell.angle_gamma   90.00
#
_symmetry.space_group_name_H-M   'P 1'
#
loop_
_entity.id
_entity.type
_entity.pdbx_description
1 polymer ?
#
loop_
_entity_poly.entity_id
_entity_poly.type
_entity_poly.pdbx_seq_one_letter_code
_entity_poly.pdbx_strand_id
1 'polypeptide(L)'
;METNCSSGKSMKEVLDVNCKENINHSNYLKKEKGNNESKPGKEKLSSKQNNEKTNETKRSEISNRVTVEDLQELCGQLSSFNKRVQNARELIQLRYDLPNEMRDKLETEAGELECLYKELQSAASNMETIQNQRAVLGKERLCMESQLIQLQTDAINELEVIVSVYDTPMLERWTEVKAGDSVAAAENFLHDVKGKLQAMKNLQILGSQKLMDLQKENDKWEENTPKRDKKRRNRGERAPRDLTPSNTSFPSLAFLQESDSEDVTDDP
;
A
#
# COMPACT_ATOMS: atom_id res chain seq x y z
N MET A 1 -15.49 37.06 -2.96
CA MET A 1 -14.36 36.85 -3.90
C MET A 1 -14.62 35.52 -4.59
N GLU A 2 -15.15 35.61 -5.79
CA GLU A 2 -15.40 34.47 -6.67
C GLU A 2 -14.12 34.17 -7.45
N THR A 3 -13.68 32.92 -7.47
CA THR A 3 -12.82 32.42 -8.55
C THR A 3 -13.30 31.04 -8.96
N ASN A 4 -13.64 30.99 -10.24
CA ASN A 4 -14.37 29.96 -10.96
C ASN A 4 -13.64 28.62 -11.07
N CYS A 5 -14.44 27.56 -11.14
CA CYS A 5 -14.07 26.26 -11.69
C CYS A 5 -13.54 26.40 -13.12
N SER A 6 -12.50 25.62 -13.46
CA SER A 6 -12.27 25.19 -14.84
C SER A 6 -12.07 23.68 -14.89
N SER A 7 -12.86 23.10 -15.78
CA SER A 7 -13.04 21.71 -16.15
C SER A 7 -11.77 21.02 -16.65
N GLY A 8 -11.62 19.75 -16.24
CA GLY A 8 -11.34 18.59 -17.09
C GLY A 8 -10.19 18.63 -18.09
N LYS A 9 -9.22 17.73 -17.91
CA LYS A 9 -8.60 16.98 -19.02
C LYS A 9 -8.10 15.62 -18.54
N SER A 10 -8.75 14.58 -19.05
CA SER A 10 -8.38 13.17 -18.93
C SER A 10 -6.99 12.96 -19.57
N MET A 11 -6.11 12.21 -18.89
CA MET A 11 -4.83 11.72 -19.43
C MET A 11 -5.04 10.66 -20.53
N LYS A 12 -5.84 10.98 -21.55
CA LYS A 12 -6.06 10.17 -22.76
C LYS A 12 -5.63 10.88 -24.05
N GLU A 13 -5.08 12.09 -23.96
CA GLU A 13 -4.85 12.98 -25.12
C GLU A 13 -3.35 13.15 -25.48
N VAL A 14 -2.48 12.17 -25.17
CA VAL A 14 -1.04 12.24 -25.55
C VAL A 14 -0.60 11.05 -26.40
N LEU A 15 -1.53 10.21 -26.88
CA LEU A 15 -1.22 9.12 -27.80
C LEU A 15 -2.11 9.20 -29.04
N ASP A 16 -1.91 10.24 -29.84
CA ASP A 16 -2.34 10.22 -31.23
C ASP A 16 -1.41 11.10 -32.08
N VAL A 17 -0.32 10.49 -32.57
CA VAL A 17 0.33 10.96 -33.79
C VAL A 17 0.54 9.73 -34.69
N ASN A 18 -0.48 9.53 -35.51
CA ASN A 18 -0.47 8.88 -36.80
C ASN A 18 0.71 9.35 -37.67
N CYS A 19 1.53 8.43 -38.16
CA CYS A 19 2.32 8.58 -39.37
C CYS A 19 2.24 7.29 -40.20
N LYS A 20 1.16 7.15 -40.97
CA LYS A 20 1.14 6.35 -42.20
C LYS A 20 1.59 7.21 -43.38
N GLU A 21 2.68 6.81 -44.04
CA GLU A 21 3.03 7.01 -45.46
C GLU A 21 4.40 6.33 -45.66
N ASN A 22 4.51 5.08 -46.12
CA ASN A 22 4.38 4.61 -47.50
C ASN A 22 5.28 5.40 -48.47
N ILE A 23 6.45 4.85 -48.86
CA ILE A 23 7.10 5.00 -50.18
C ILE A 23 8.17 3.90 -50.35
N ASN A 24 7.82 2.97 -51.25
CA ASN A 24 8.61 2.32 -52.29
C ASN A 24 9.92 1.58 -51.99
N HIS A 25 9.83 0.27 -52.22
CA HIS A 25 10.80 -0.57 -52.91
C HIS A 25 11.66 0.17 -53.95
N SER A 26 12.97 -0.04 -53.91
CA SER A 26 13.79 -0.05 -55.12
C SER A 26 14.93 -1.08 -55.02
N ASN A 27 14.83 -2.07 -55.89
CA ASN A 27 15.89 -3.00 -56.30
C ASN A 27 17.06 -2.26 -56.94
N TYR A 28 18.29 -2.54 -56.54
CA TYR A 28 19.54 -2.48 -57.32
C TYR A 28 20.61 -3.23 -56.50
N LEU A 29 21.48 -4.12 -56.99
CA LEU A 29 21.77 -4.61 -58.33
C LEU A 29 22.49 -5.96 -58.14
N LYS A 30 21.94 -7.02 -58.74
CA LYS A 30 22.52 -8.37 -58.82
C LYS A 30 23.11 -8.50 -60.23
N LYS A 31 24.33 -9.03 -60.32
CA LYS A 31 25.09 -9.45 -61.52
C LYS A 31 25.65 -8.34 -62.43
N GLU A 32 26.98 -8.36 -62.59
CA GLU A 32 27.58 -8.62 -63.91
C GLU A 32 28.76 -9.60 -63.77
N LYS A 33 28.57 -10.81 -64.28
CA LYS A 33 29.63 -11.67 -64.80
C LYS A 33 29.77 -11.28 -66.27
N GLY A 34 30.83 -10.56 -66.62
CA GLY A 34 31.22 -10.27 -68.00
C GLY A 34 32.28 -11.26 -68.45
N ASN A 35 31.85 -12.39 -69.00
CA ASN A 35 32.63 -13.24 -69.90
C ASN A 35 32.74 -12.48 -71.23
N ASN A 36 33.95 -12.26 -71.74
CA ASN A 36 34.13 -11.96 -73.17
C ASN A 36 35.30 -12.78 -73.70
N GLU A 37 34.92 -13.96 -74.20
CA GLU A 37 35.65 -14.65 -75.26
C GLU A 37 35.70 -13.76 -76.49
N SER A 38 36.89 -13.60 -77.08
CA SER A 38 37.04 -13.12 -78.45
C SER A 38 38.27 -13.76 -79.09
N LYS A 39 38.02 -14.87 -79.77
CA LYS A 39 38.68 -15.38 -80.98
C LYS A 39 37.53 -15.88 -81.88
N PRO A 40 37.60 -15.92 -83.23
CA PRO A 40 38.82 -16.10 -84.02
C PRO A 40 38.90 -15.28 -85.33
N GLY A 41 40.07 -15.30 -85.97
CA GLY A 41 40.24 -14.83 -87.35
C GLY A 41 41.63 -15.19 -87.86
N LYS A 42 41.71 -16.31 -88.58
CA LYS A 42 42.92 -16.81 -89.26
C LYS A 42 43.13 -16.00 -90.53
N GLU A 43 44.36 -15.55 -90.79
CA GLU A 43 44.88 -15.58 -92.16
C GLU A 43 46.40 -15.72 -92.19
N LYS A 44 46.85 -16.29 -93.28
CA LYS A 44 48.01 -17.15 -93.44
C LYS A 44 49.29 -16.42 -93.87
N LEU A 45 50.41 -17.02 -93.48
CA LEU A 45 51.65 -17.22 -94.26
C LEU A 45 52.45 -15.99 -94.71
N SER A 46 53.64 -15.85 -94.15
CA SER A 46 54.86 -15.68 -94.96
C SER A 46 56.11 -16.07 -94.16
N SER A 47 56.77 -17.14 -94.64
CA SER A 47 58.23 -17.32 -94.85
C SER A 47 59.20 -16.79 -93.77
N LYS A 48 59.91 -17.66 -93.04
CA LYS A 48 61.07 -18.52 -93.38
C LYS A 48 62.34 -17.93 -92.80
N GLN A 49 63.12 -18.83 -92.20
CA GLN A 49 64.58 -18.85 -92.05
C GLN A 49 65.25 -18.21 -90.82
N ASN A 50 65.94 -19.12 -90.12
CA ASN A 50 67.30 -19.00 -89.56
C ASN A 50 67.44 -18.39 -88.15
N ASN A 51 67.63 -19.25 -87.15
CA ASN A 51 68.96 -19.58 -86.63
C ASN A 51 68.86 -20.35 -85.30
N GLU A 52 69.11 -21.66 -85.37
CA GLU A 52 69.69 -22.43 -84.27
C GLU A 52 71.06 -21.83 -83.92
N LYS A 53 71.15 -21.17 -82.76
CA LYS A 53 72.35 -20.99 -81.91
C LYS A 53 72.07 -19.91 -80.86
N THR A 54 71.45 -20.28 -79.75
CA THR A 54 71.52 -19.53 -78.45
C THR A 54 70.84 -20.33 -77.32
N ASN A 55 70.95 -21.66 -77.31
CA ASN A 55 70.35 -22.50 -76.27
C ASN A 55 71.34 -22.92 -75.17
N GLU A 56 72.60 -22.48 -75.23
CA GLU A 56 73.60 -22.70 -74.17
C GLU A 56 73.89 -21.43 -73.35
N THR A 57 73.50 -20.25 -73.82
CA THR A 57 73.65 -18.98 -73.09
C THR A 57 72.56 -18.77 -72.02
N LYS A 58 71.41 -19.45 -72.15
CA LYS A 58 70.26 -19.30 -71.22
C LYS A 58 70.33 -20.16 -69.96
N ARG A 59 71.30 -21.08 -69.85
CA ARG A 59 71.52 -21.89 -68.65
C ARG A 59 72.57 -21.32 -67.70
N SER A 60 73.34 -20.32 -68.14
CA SER A 60 74.36 -19.63 -67.32
C SER A 60 73.85 -18.38 -66.60
N GLU A 61 72.62 -17.92 -66.88
CA GLU A 61 72.02 -16.73 -66.24
C GLU A 61 71.16 -17.08 -65.01
N ILE A 62 70.93 -18.37 -64.73
CA ILE A 62 70.07 -18.81 -63.61
C ILE A 62 70.88 -18.99 -62.31
N SER A 63 72.22 -18.94 -62.38
CA SER A 63 73.12 -19.25 -61.25
C SER A 63 73.95 -18.06 -60.76
N ASN A 64 73.43 -16.84 -60.87
CA ASN A 64 73.97 -15.63 -60.24
C ASN A 64 72.90 -14.54 -60.32
N ARG A 65 72.34 -13.97 -59.26
CA ARG A 65 72.51 -14.13 -57.82
C ARG A 65 71.17 -13.69 -57.25
N VAL A 66 70.51 -14.50 -56.43
CA VAL A 66 69.61 -13.91 -55.44
C VAL A 66 70.50 -12.96 -54.65
N THR A 67 70.37 -11.67 -54.91
CA THR A 67 71.19 -10.68 -54.24
C THR A 67 70.69 -10.56 -52.81
N VAL A 68 71.56 -10.10 -51.91
CA VAL A 68 71.12 -9.76 -50.54
C VAL A 68 69.96 -8.75 -50.59
N GLU A 69 69.92 -7.91 -51.62
CA GLU A 69 68.87 -6.94 -51.92
C GLU A 69 67.53 -7.63 -52.27
N ASP A 70 67.52 -8.65 -53.13
CA ASP A 70 66.30 -9.41 -53.47
C ASP A 70 65.73 -10.14 -52.24
N LEU A 71 66.60 -10.71 -51.40
CA LEU A 71 66.19 -11.36 -50.16
C LEU A 71 65.67 -10.34 -49.14
N GLN A 72 66.28 -9.16 -49.07
CA GLN A 72 65.85 -8.05 -48.22
C GLN A 72 64.50 -7.49 -48.69
N GLU A 73 64.29 -7.38 -50.00
CA GLU A 73 63.00 -7.01 -50.57
C GLU A 73 61.93 -8.06 -50.26
N LEU A 74 62.23 -9.35 -50.42
CA LEU A 74 61.30 -10.42 -50.06
C LEU A 74 60.97 -10.39 -48.56
N CYS A 75 61.95 -10.16 -47.68
CA CYS A 75 61.72 -9.99 -46.25
C CYS A 75 60.85 -8.76 -45.95
N GLY A 76 61.06 -7.66 -46.67
CA GLY A 76 60.24 -6.45 -46.59
C GLY A 76 58.80 -6.68 -47.06
N GLN A 77 58.62 -7.39 -48.17
CA GLN A 77 57.32 -7.77 -48.71
C GLN A 77 56.59 -8.73 -47.76
N LEU A 78 57.29 -9.73 -47.20
CA LEU A 78 56.73 -10.66 -46.22
C LEU A 78 56.33 -9.95 -44.92
N SER A 79 57.15 -9.00 -44.45
CA SER A 79 56.82 -8.14 -43.31
C SER A 79 55.58 -7.27 -43.58
N SER A 80 55.49 -6.67 -44.77
CA SER A 80 54.32 -5.89 -45.19
C SER A 80 53.06 -6.74 -45.33
N PHE A 81 53.19 -7.98 -45.79
CA PHE A 81 52.10 -8.94 -45.90
C PHE A 81 51.64 -9.37 -44.51
N ASN A 82 52.56 -9.67 -43.59
CA ASN A 82 52.24 -10.01 -42.22
C ASN A 82 51.50 -8.87 -41.50
N LYS A 83 51.94 -7.61 -41.69
CA LYS A 83 51.21 -6.43 -41.18
C LYS A 83 49.79 -6.34 -41.76
N ARG A 84 49.60 -6.59 -43.06
CA ARG A 84 48.27 -6.59 -43.69
C ARG A 84 47.37 -7.70 -43.15
N VAL A 85 47.91 -8.89 -42.92
CA VAL A 85 47.18 -10.02 -42.31
C VAL A 85 46.77 -9.70 -40.87
N GLN A 86 47.67 -9.10 -40.08
CA GLN A 86 47.38 -8.69 -38.70
C GLN A 86 46.30 -7.61 -38.66
N ASN A 87 46.42 -6.57 -39.49
CA ASN A 87 45.40 -5.52 -39.60
C ASN A 87 44.03 -6.10 -40.04
N ALA A 88 44.01 -7.05 -40.98
CA ALA A 88 42.77 -7.69 -41.40
C ALA A 88 42.12 -8.51 -40.27
N ARG A 89 42.93 -9.17 -39.44
CA ARG A 89 42.45 -9.90 -38.26
C ARG A 89 41.84 -8.95 -37.22
N GLU A 90 42.49 -7.83 -36.94
CA GLU A 90 41.97 -6.78 -36.04
C GLU A 90 40.67 -6.17 -36.58
N LEU A 91 40.58 -5.99 -37.91
CA LEU A 91 39.37 -5.47 -38.56
C LEU A 91 38.20 -6.46 -38.52
N ILE A 92 38.48 -7.77 -38.62
CA ILE A 92 37.48 -8.83 -38.42
C ILE A 92 37.02 -8.84 -36.96
N GLN A 93 37.95 -8.75 -36.01
CA GLN A 93 37.63 -8.70 -34.59
C GLN A 93 36.75 -7.49 -34.26
N LEU A 94 37.09 -6.31 -34.75
CA LEU A 94 36.29 -5.09 -34.59
C LEU A 94 34.94 -5.18 -35.32
N ARG A 95 34.89 -5.82 -36.49
CA ARG A 95 33.66 -5.95 -37.29
C ARG A 95 32.64 -6.90 -36.66
N TYR A 96 33.06 -7.93 -35.92
CA TYR A 96 32.15 -8.94 -35.40
C TYR A 96 32.03 -8.93 -33.88
N ASP A 97 33.11 -8.76 -33.13
CA ASP A 97 33.07 -8.89 -31.67
C ASP A 97 32.48 -7.64 -31.02
N LEU A 98 32.84 -6.45 -31.50
CA LEU A 98 32.32 -5.19 -30.95
C LEU A 98 30.80 -5.06 -31.14
N PRO A 99 30.20 -5.32 -32.33
CA PRO A 99 28.75 -5.29 -32.48
C PRO A 99 28.04 -6.36 -31.64
N ASN A 100 28.66 -7.53 -31.43
CA ASN A 100 28.10 -8.56 -30.57
C ASN A 100 28.08 -8.10 -29.11
N GLU A 101 29.18 -7.55 -28.60
CA GLU A 101 29.25 -7.02 -27.23
C GLU A 101 28.27 -5.87 -27.00
N MET A 102 28.15 -4.95 -27.98
CA MET A 102 27.18 -3.87 -27.91
C MET A 102 25.74 -4.39 -27.91
N ARG A 103 25.43 -5.40 -28.72
CA ARG A 103 24.10 -6.03 -28.71
C ARG A 103 23.81 -6.66 -27.36
N ASP A 104 24.75 -7.39 -26.77
CA ASP A 104 24.55 -8.09 -25.50
C ASP A 104 24.35 -7.09 -24.34
N LYS A 105 25.09 -5.96 -24.37
CA LYS A 105 24.86 -4.84 -23.44
C LYS A 105 23.48 -4.21 -23.62
N LEU A 106 23.09 -3.92 -24.87
CA LEU A 106 21.77 -3.36 -25.18
C LEU A 106 20.63 -4.28 -24.74
N GLU A 107 20.78 -5.60 -24.92
CA GLU A 107 19.80 -6.58 -24.47
C GLU A 107 19.68 -6.59 -22.94
N THR A 108 20.82 -6.50 -22.25
CA THR A 108 20.85 -6.43 -20.78
C THR A 108 20.18 -5.14 -20.28
N GLU A 109 20.54 -3.99 -20.83
CA GLU A 109 19.94 -2.69 -20.48
C GLU A 109 18.44 -2.64 -20.81
N ALA A 110 18.02 -3.24 -21.93
CA ALA A 110 16.60 -3.34 -22.29
C ALA A 110 15.83 -4.22 -21.28
N GLY A 111 16.43 -5.32 -20.83
CA GLY A 111 15.86 -6.19 -19.81
C GLY A 111 15.73 -5.50 -18.44
N GLU A 112 16.76 -4.75 -18.03
CA GLU A 112 16.70 -3.93 -16.81
C GLU A 112 15.62 -2.85 -16.90
N LEU A 113 15.50 -2.19 -18.06
CA LEU A 113 14.47 -1.18 -18.28
C LEU A 113 13.06 -1.78 -18.24
N GLU A 114 12.86 -2.98 -18.78
CA GLU A 114 11.57 -3.69 -18.69
C GLU A 114 11.21 -4.03 -17.24
N CYS A 115 12.18 -4.50 -16.45
CA CYS A 115 11.99 -4.75 -15.02
C CYS A 115 11.60 -3.48 -14.28
N LEU A 116 12.33 -2.38 -14.47
CA LEU A 116 12.02 -1.07 -13.86
C LEU A 116 10.64 -0.56 -14.27
N TYR A 117 10.24 -0.78 -15.54
CA TYR A 117 8.91 -0.40 -16.02
C TYR A 117 7.80 -1.17 -15.28
N LYS A 118 7.96 -2.48 -15.08
CA LYS A 118 7.02 -3.32 -14.32
C LYS A 118 6.94 -2.88 -12.85
N GLU A 119 8.08 -2.57 -12.24
CA GLU A 119 8.13 -2.06 -10.87
C GLU A 119 7.41 -0.71 -10.75
N LEU A 120 7.64 0.20 -11.70
CA LEU A 120 6.96 1.50 -11.73
C LEU A 120 5.44 1.35 -11.89
N GLN A 121 5.01 0.45 -12.77
CA GLN A 121 3.59 0.16 -12.96
C GLN A 121 2.95 -0.40 -11.68
N SER A 122 3.63 -1.33 -11.01
CA SER A 122 3.20 -1.87 -9.73
C SER A 122 3.12 -0.79 -8.64
N ALA A 123 4.13 0.07 -8.55
CA ALA A 123 4.17 1.18 -7.61
C ALA A 123 3.02 2.18 -7.84
N ALA A 124 2.71 2.49 -9.11
CA ALA A 124 1.59 3.36 -9.47
C ALA A 124 0.24 2.75 -9.04
N SER A 125 0.02 1.46 -9.31
CA SER A 125 -1.19 0.74 -8.90
C SER A 125 -1.34 0.69 -7.36
N ASN A 126 -0.24 0.48 -6.65
CA ASN A 126 -0.23 0.50 -5.18
C ASN A 126 -0.55 1.89 -4.65
N MET A 127 -0.04 2.95 -5.28
CA MET A 127 -0.32 4.33 -4.89
C MET A 127 -1.81 4.67 -5.06
N GLU A 128 -2.42 4.27 -6.17
CA GLU A 128 -3.87 4.43 -6.39
C GLU A 128 -4.68 3.70 -5.32
N THR A 129 -4.28 2.46 -5.00
CA THR A 129 -4.93 1.67 -3.93
C THR A 129 -4.84 2.38 -2.58
N ILE A 130 -3.68 2.91 -2.22
CA ILE A 130 -3.48 3.66 -0.97
C ILE A 130 -4.32 4.94 -0.96
N GLN A 131 -4.44 5.65 -2.07
CA GLN A 131 -5.29 6.84 -2.17
C GLN A 131 -6.77 6.48 -1.93
N ASN A 132 -7.25 5.40 -2.53
CA ASN A 132 -8.62 4.90 -2.33
C ASN A 132 -8.85 4.48 -0.87
N GLN A 133 -7.91 3.77 -0.26
CA GLN A 133 -7.98 3.38 1.15
C GLN A 133 -8.02 4.62 2.08
N ARG A 134 -7.19 5.64 1.81
CA ARG A 134 -7.22 6.90 2.57
C ARG A 134 -8.57 7.60 2.47
N ALA A 135 -9.19 7.60 1.29
CA ALA A 135 -10.52 8.19 1.12
C ALA A 135 -11.60 7.43 1.90
N VAL A 136 -11.53 6.09 1.94
CA VAL A 136 -12.44 5.26 2.75
C VAL A 136 -12.24 5.51 4.24
N LEU A 137 -11.00 5.46 4.73
CA LEU A 137 -10.68 5.74 6.13
C LEU A 137 -11.09 7.17 6.55
N GLY A 138 -10.96 8.14 5.64
CA GLY A 138 -11.43 9.50 5.89
C GLY A 138 -12.94 9.58 6.12
N LYS A 139 -13.74 8.82 5.36
CA LYS A 139 -15.19 8.73 5.55
C LYS A 139 -15.55 7.98 6.84
N GLU A 140 -14.86 6.89 7.13
CA GLU A 140 -15.06 6.12 8.36
C GLU A 140 -14.77 6.95 9.61
N ARG A 141 -13.68 7.72 9.60
CA ARG A 141 -13.35 8.64 10.69
C ARG A 141 -14.48 9.64 10.97
N LEU A 142 -15.01 10.28 9.91
CA LEU A 142 -16.13 11.22 10.06
C LEU A 142 -17.40 10.53 10.57
N CYS A 143 -17.65 9.29 10.15
CA CYS A 143 -18.78 8.50 10.63
C CYS A 143 -18.63 8.19 12.13
N MET A 144 -17.47 7.73 12.56
CA MET A 144 -17.19 7.44 13.98
C MET A 144 -17.26 8.70 14.84
N GLU A 145 -16.75 9.84 14.36
CA GLU A 145 -16.85 11.13 15.06
C GLU A 145 -18.31 11.55 15.26
N SER A 146 -19.14 11.41 14.22
CA SER A 146 -20.58 11.65 14.32
C SER A 146 -21.27 10.70 15.29
N GLN A 147 -20.91 9.41 15.29
CA GLN A 147 -21.46 8.42 16.22
C GLN A 147 -21.08 8.73 17.67
N LEU A 148 -19.85 9.20 17.90
CA LEU A 148 -19.39 9.59 19.23
C LEU A 148 -20.20 10.77 19.77
N ILE A 149 -20.43 11.80 18.96
CA ILE A 149 -21.26 12.95 19.34
C ILE A 149 -22.70 12.50 19.65
N GLN A 150 -23.24 11.59 18.83
CA GLN A 150 -24.57 11.03 19.05
C GLN A 150 -24.64 10.28 20.38
N LEU A 151 -23.71 9.36 20.65
CA LEU A 151 -23.68 8.60 21.90
C LEU A 151 -23.50 9.48 23.14
N GLN A 152 -22.69 10.54 23.05
CA GLN A 152 -22.57 11.51 24.14
C GLN A 152 -23.88 12.24 24.40
N THR A 153 -24.58 12.63 23.34
CA THR A 153 -25.89 13.29 23.44
C THR A 153 -26.94 12.34 24.01
N ASP A 154 -26.98 11.09 23.54
CA ASP A 154 -27.90 10.06 24.01
C ASP A 154 -27.67 9.74 25.50
N ALA A 155 -26.42 9.63 25.94
CA ALA A 155 -26.10 9.42 27.36
C ALA A 155 -26.59 10.56 28.25
N ILE A 156 -26.45 11.82 27.81
CA ILE A 156 -26.99 12.98 28.53
C ILE A 156 -28.52 12.92 28.57
N ASN A 157 -29.16 12.62 27.43
CA ASN A 157 -30.62 12.52 27.34
C ASN A 157 -31.17 11.41 28.25
N GLU A 158 -30.51 10.25 28.33
CA GLU A 158 -30.90 9.17 29.24
C GLU A 158 -30.86 9.60 30.71
N LEU A 159 -29.81 10.34 31.11
CA LEU A 159 -29.73 10.91 32.46
C LEU A 159 -30.87 11.92 32.71
N GLU A 160 -31.15 12.79 31.74
CA GLU A 160 -32.26 13.76 31.82
C GLU A 160 -33.62 13.06 31.94
N VAL A 161 -33.84 11.96 31.22
CA VAL A 161 -35.06 11.13 31.33
C VAL A 161 -35.18 10.54 32.73
N ILE A 162 -34.11 9.99 33.31
CA ILE A 162 -34.14 9.47 34.68
C ILE A 162 -34.48 10.58 35.67
N VAL A 163 -33.84 11.75 35.58
CA VAL A 163 -34.14 12.88 36.45
C VAL A 163 -35.60 13.33 36.29
N SER A 164 -36.14 13.32 35.07
CA SER A 164 -37.54 13.73 34.81
C SER A 164 -38.56 12.91 35.59
N VAL A 165 -38.29 11.61 35.81
CA VAL A 165 -39.16 10.67 36.51
C VAL A 165 -39.19 10.95 38.02
N TYR A 166 -38.06 11.37 38.59
CA TYR A 166 -37.92 11.53 40.04
C TYR A 166 -38.00 12.98 40.52
N ASP A 167 -37.66 13.95 39.67
CA ASP A 167 -37.46 15.34 40.08
C ASP A 167 -37.57 16.34 38.91
N THR A 168 -38.77 16.47 38.34
CA THR A 168 -39.07 17.38 37.23
C THR A 168 -38.64 18.84 37.47
N PRO A 169 -38.86 19.46 38.65
CA PRO A 169 -38.43 20.84 38.90
C PRO A 169 -36.90 21.02 38.85
N MET A 170 -36.13 20.00 39.22
CA MET A 170 -34.67 20.03 39.11
C MET A 170 -34.23 19.94 37.65
N LEU A 171 -34.94 19.15 36.84
CA LEU A 171 -34.68 19.08 35.40
C LEU A 171 -34.96 20.42 34.70
N GLU A 172 -36.07 21.10 35.02
CA GLU A 172 -36.40 22.41 34.46
C GLU A 172 -35.28 23.42 34.74
N ARG A 173 -34.80 23.49 35.99
CA ARG A 173 -33.65 24.34 36.34
C ARG A 173 -32.37 23.93 35.61
N TRP A 174 -32.11 22.63 35.44
CA TRP A 174 -30.98 22.16 34.64
C TRP A 174 -31.09 22.65 33.20
N THR A 175 -32.27 22.63 32.59
CA THR A 175 -32.45 23.12 31.21
C THR A 175 -32.16 24.62 31.06
N GLU A 176 -32.49 25.43 32.08
CA GLU A 176 -32.13 26.85 32.13
C GLU A 176 -30.62 27.06 32.24
N VAL A 177 -29.96 26.29 33.11
CA VAL A 177 -28.50 26.35 33.29
C VAL A 177 -27.77 25.87 32.04
N LYS A 178 -28.23 24.77 31.41
CA LYS A 178 -27.69 24.19 30.17
C LYS A 178 -27.81 25.16 28.99
N ALA A 179 -28.85 25.98 28.95
CA ALA A 179 -29.06 26.97 27.91
C ALA A 179 -28.28 28.29 28.14
N GLY A 180 -27.77 28.51 29.35
CA GLY A 180 -27.01 29.70 29.71
C GLY A 180 -25.50 29.48 29.72
N ASP A 181 -24.73 30.56 29.53
CA ASP A 181 -23.26 30.52 29.54
C ASP A 181 -22.65 30.96 30.89
N SER A 182 -23.43 30.93 31.97
CA SER A 182 -23.01 31.43 33.27
C SER A 182 -22.42 30.33 34.15
N VAL A 183 -21.11 30.39 34.37
CA VAL A 183 -20.40 29.50 35.31
C VAL A 183 -21.00 29.59 36.72
N ALA A 184 -21.30 30.81 37.20
CA ALA A 184 -21.90 31.01 38.52
C ALA A 184 -23.30 30.37 38.64
N ALA A 185 -24.11 30.39 37.57
CA ALA A 185 -25.41 29.71 37.56
C ALA A 185 -25.25 28.18 37.68
N ALA A 186 -24.26 27.61 36.98
CA ALA A 186 -23.94 26.19 37.07
C ALA A 186 -23.39 25.79 38.46
N GLU A 187 -22.53 26.61 39.07
CA GLU A 187 -22.02 26.39 40.43
C GLU A 187 -23.13 26.41 41.47
N ASN A 188 -24.03 27.40 41.40
CA ASN A 188 -25.19 27.48 42.29
C ASN A 188 -26.11 26.28 42.13
N PHE A 189 -26.40 25.87 40.90
CA PHE A 189 -27.19 24.66 40.63
C PHE A 189 -26.52 23.40 41.22
N LEU A 190 -25.20 23.24 41.05
CA LEU A 190 -24.48 22.11 41.61
C LEU A 190 -24.49 22.10 43.14
N HIS A 191 -24.41 23.28 43.77
CA HIS A 191 -24.55 23.40 45.22
C HIS A 191 -25.93 22.92 45.70
N ASP A 192 -27.00 23.33 45.01
CA ASP A 192 -28.36 22.91 45.33
C ASP A 192 -28.57 21.40 45.15
N VAL A 193 -28.03 20.82 44.07
CA VAL A 193 -28.06 19.36 43.84
C VAL A 193 -27.36 18.61 44.96
N LYS A 194 -26.18 19.07 45.39
CA LYS A 194 -25.45 18.49 46.53
C LYS A 194 -26.25 18.60 47.83
N GLY A 195 -26.86 19.74 48.09
CA GLY A 195 -27.74 19.95 49.25
C GLY A 195 -28.93 18.99 49.26
N LYS A 196 -29.63 18.85 48.12
CA LYS A 196 -30.77 17.95 47.97
C LYS A 196 -30.36 16.48 48.10
N LEU A 197 -29.23 16.07 47.51
CA LEU A 197 -28.70 14.72 47.66
C LEU A 197 -28.44 14.39 49.15
N GLN A 198 -27.83 15.31 49.89
CA GLN A 198 -27.58 15.11 51.31
C GLN A 198 -28.87 15.02 52.12
N ALA A 199 -29.85 15.88 51.83
CA ALA A 199 -31.18 15.81 52.46
C ALA A 199 -31.88 14.46 52.18
N MET A 200 -31.79 13.95 50.95
CA MET A 200 -32.35 12.66 50.56
C MET A 200 -31.66 11.49 51.27
N LYS A 201 -30.33 11.52 51.42
CA LYS A 201 -29.59 10.52 52.23
C LYS A 201 -30.06 10.52 53.69
N ASN A 202 -30.23 11.70 54.30
CA ASN A 202 -30.74 11.80 55.66
C ASN A 202 -32.19 11.26 55.77
N LEU A 203 -33.05 11.57 54.80
CA LEU A 203 -34.42 11.07 54.76
C LEU A 203 -34.47 9.55 54.62
N GLN A 204 -33.57 8.95 53.82
CA GLN A 204 -33.44 7.51 53.69
C GLN A 204 -33.10 6.84 55.03
N ILE A 205 -32.19 7.45 55.82
CA ILE A 205 -31.84 6.96 57.16
C ILE A 205 -33.09 6.99 58.07
N LEU A 206 -33.80 8.12 58.10
CA LEU A 206 -35.02 8.27 58.90
C LEU A 206 -36.12 7.28 58.48
N GLY A 207 -36.33 7.09 57.18
CA GLY A 207 -37.29 6.13 56.64
C GLY A 207 -36.94 4.69 56.98
N SER A 208 -35.65 4.33 56.88
CA SER A 208 -35.15 3.00 57.24
C SER A 208 -35.32 2.71 58.73
N GLN A 209 -35.02 3.70 59.58
CA GLN A 209 -35.22 3.60 61.02
C GLN A 209 -36.71 3.41 61.35
N LYS A 210 -37.59 4.20 60.73
CA LYS A 210 -39.04 4.07 60.94
C LYS A 210 -39.56 2.70 60.50
N LEU A 211 -39.05 2.16 59.38
CA LEU A 211 -39.40 0.82 58.90
C LEU A 211 -38.98 -0.26 59.91
N MET A 212 -37.75 -0.17 60.42
CA MET A 212 -37.24 -1.09 61.46
C MET A 212 -38.09 -1.06 62.72
N ASP A 213 -38.51 0.14 63.16
CA ASP A 213 -39.36 0.28 64.35
C ASP A 213 -40.75 -0.34 64.13
N LEU A 214 -41.34 -0.15 62.95
CA LEU A 214 -42.61 -0.78 62.57
C LEU A 214 -42.50 -2.30 62.47
N GLN A 215 -41.38 -2.83 61.97
CA GLN A 215 -41.13 -4.27 61.92
C GLN A 215 -41.02 -4.86 63.33
N LYS A 216 -40.27 -4.21 64.24
CA LYS A 216 -40.18 -4.63 65.64
C LYS A 216 -41.53 -4.58 66.36
N GLU A 217 -42.34 -3.56 66.08
CA GLU A 217 -43.70 -3.50 66.61
C GLU A 217 -44.55 -4.67 66.06
N ASN A 218 -44.51 -4.94 64.76
CA ASN A 218 -45.23 -6.05 64.14
C ASN A 218 -44.80 -7.42 64.71
N ASP A 219 -43.50 -7.64 64.91
CA ASP A 219 -42.97 -8.88 65.51
C ASP A 219 -43.46 -9.06 66.96
N LYS A 220 -43.52 -7.96 67.73
CA LYS A 220 -44.10 -7.98 69.09
C LYS A 220 -45.60 -8.27 69.07
N TRP A 221 -46.34 -7.82 68.07
CA TRP A 221 -47.75 -8.16 67.91
C TRP A 221 -47.94 -9.63 67.54
N GLU A 222 -47.11 -10.18 66.65
CA GLU A 222 -47.13 -11.61 66.33
C GLU A 222 -46.77 -12.49 67.55
N GLU A 223 -45.77 -12.09 68.35
CA GLU A 223 -45.37 -12.81 69.56
C GLU A 223 -46.41 -12.73 70.69
N ASN A 224 -47.16 -11.62 70.79
CA ASN A 224 -48.22 -11.42 71.79
C ASN A 224 -49.61 -11.90 71.37
N THR A 225 -49.79 -12.39 70.13
CA THR A 225 -51.03 -13.10 69.80
C THR A 225 -50.98 -14.50 70.41
N PRO A 226 -51.93 -14.88 71.30
CA PRO A 226 -51.97 -16.24 71.82
C PRO A 226 -52.16 -17.18 70.62
N LYS A 227 -51.28 -18.17 70.48
CA LYS A 227 -51.44 -19.31 69.57
C LYS A 227 -52.86 -19.85 69.77
N ARG A 228 -53.78 -19.43 68.90
CA ARG A 228 -55.11 -20.00 68.84
C ARG A 228 -54.89 -21.45 68.44
N ASP A 229 -55.07 -22.35 69.41
CA ASP A 229 -55.01 -23.79 69.25
C ASP A 229 -55.77 -24.22 67.98
N LYS A 230 -55.05 -24.44 66.88
CA LYS A 230 -55.56 -25.23 65.77
C LYS A 230 -55.26 -26.69 66.06
N LYS A 231 -56.08 -27.26 66.93
CA LYS A 231 -56.24 -28.70 67.07
C LYS A 231 -56.85 -29.26 65.78
N ARG A 232 -56.00 -29.94 65.00
CA ARG A 232 -56.26 -31.07 64.08
C ARG A 232 -57.41 -30.95 63.06
N ARG A 233 -57.04 -30.99 61.78
CA ARG A 233 -57.48 -32.08 60.87
C ARG A 233 -56.32 -32.54 59.99
N ASN A 234 -55.78 -33.71 60.31
CA ASN A 234 -55.08 -34.55 59.34
C ASN A 234 -56.09 -35.00 58.30
N ARG A 235 -55.84 -34.70 57.03
CA ARG A 235 -56.22 -35.58 55.91
C ARG A 235 -55.14 -35.37 54.85
N GLY A 236 -54.28 -36.36 54.71
CA GLY A 236 -53.23 -36.35 53.71
C GLY A 236 -53.82 -36.38 52.32
N GLU A 237 -53.08 -35.82 51.36
CA GLU A 237 -52.70 -36.53 50.15
C GLU A 237 -51.67 -35.71 49.34
N ARG A 238 -50.55 -36.38 49.07
CA ARG A 238 -49.66 -36.30 47.89
C ARG A 238 -48.89 -35.00 47.59
N ALA A 239 -47.56 -35.15 47.73
CA ALA A 239 -46.55 -34.48 46.92
C ALA A 239 -46.73 -34.80 45.42
N PRO A 240 -46.10 -34.01 44.54
CA PRO A 240 -44.76 -34.43 44.14
C PRO A 240 -43.71 -33.32 44.20
N ARG A 241 -42.47 -33.81 44.31
CA ARG A 241 -41.20 -33.11 44.20
C ARG A 241 -41.13 -32.35 42.87
N ASP A 242 -40.48 -31.19 42.88
CA ASP A 242 -39.30 -31.01 42.06
C ASP A 242 -38.35 -29.97 42.65
N LEU A 243 -37.07 -30.25 42.44
CA LEU A 243 -35.89 -29.65 43.06
C LEU A 243 -35.32 -28.56 42.14
N THR A 244 -35.20 -27.32 42.67
CA THR A 244 -34.05 -26.38 42.56
C THR A 244 -33.60 -25.84 41.17
N PRO A 245 -32.71 -24.83 41.07
CA PRO A 245 -32.55 -23.60 41.87
C PRO A 245 -32.33 -22.32 40.99
N SER A 246 -32.30 -21.15 41.65
CA SER A 246 -31.47 -19.96 41.36
C SER A 246 -31.47 -19.34 39.95
N ASN A 247 -32.05 -18.15 39.80
CA ASN A 247 -31.38 -16.98 39.19
C ASN A 247 -32.32 -15.75 39.22
N THR A 248 -32.27 -14.97 40.30
CA THR A 248 -32.63 -13.55 40.24
C THR A 248 -31.33 -12.77 40.23
N SER A 249 -30.88 -12.46 39.02
CA SER A 249 -29.81 -11.50 38.76
C SER A 249 -30.29 -10.12 39.19
N PHE A 250 -29.80 -9.66 40.33
CA PHE A 250 -29.65 -8.23 40.59
C PHE A 250 -28.32 -7.81 39.95
N PRO A 251 -28.26 -6.78 39.09
CA PRO A 251 -26.98 -6.21 38.72
C PRO A 251 -26.38 -5.56 39.97
N SER A 252 -25.30 -6.17 40.46
CA SER A 252 -24.46 -5.68 41.54
C SER A 252 -23.86 -4.34 41.11
N LEU A 253 -24.30 -3.26 41.76
CA LEU A 253 -23.71 -1.93 41.62
C LEU A 253 -22.40 -1.92 42.42
N ALA A 254 -21.38 -2.55 41.83
CA ALA A 254 -20.04 -2.57 42.37
C ALA A 254 -19.36 -1.22 42.10
N PHE A 255 -19.31 -0.42 43.15
CA PHE A 255 -18.05 0.08 43.69
C PHE A 255 -17.19 0.94 42.74
N LEU A 256 -17.48 2.24 42.66
CA LEU A 256 -16.44 3.25 42.46
C LEU A 256 -15.72 3.44 43.80
N GLN A 257 -14.62 2.70 44.01
CA GLN A 257 -13.63 3.09 45.00
C GLN A 257 -12.82 4.21 44.37
N GLU A 258 -13.03 5.42 44.86
CA GLU A 258 -12.03 6.47 44.83
C GLU A 258 -10.71 5.88 45.33
N SER A 259 -9.68 5.92 44.48
CA SER A 259 -8.30 5.86 44.92
C SER A 259 -7.71 7.22 44.63
N ASP A 260 -7.86 8.09 45.63
CA ASP A 260 -6.96 9.22 45.83
C ASP A 260 -5.54 8.66 45.99
N SER A 261 -4.64 9.08 45.12
CA SER A 261 -3.21 9.03 45.39
C SER A 261 -2.63 10.40 45.07
N GLU A 262 -2.66 11.28 46.06
CA GLU A 262 -1.74 12.41 46.18
C GLU A 262 -0.49 11.93 46.95
N ASP A 263 0.69 12.06 46.33
CA ASP A 263 1.98 12.40 46.94
C ASP A 263 2.97 12.60 45.76
N VAL A 264 3.29 13.81 45.30
CA VAL A 264 4.16 14.87 45.86
C VAL A 264 5.67 14.52 45.80
N THR A 265 6.43 15.56 45.40
CA THR A 265 7.89 15.76 45.25
C THR A 265 8.51 15.38 43.89
N ASP A 266 8.84 16.38 43.05
CA ASP A 266 10.07 17.25 43.04
C ASP A 266 11.30 16.42 42.58
N ASP A 267 12.16 16.80 41.63
CA ASP A 267 12.61 18.07 41.03
C ASP A 267 13.66 17.63 39.95
N PRO A 268 14.43 18.50 39.28
CA PRO A 268 14.11 19.60 38.36
C PRO A 268 14.30 19.24 36.86
#